data_AF-A0A3D1SLJ6-F1
#
_entry.id   AF-A0A3D1SLJ6-F1
#
_cell.length_a   1.000
_cell.length_b   1.000
_cell.length_c   1.000
_cell.angle_alpha   90.00
_cell.angle_beta   90.00
_cell.angle_gamma   90.00
#
_symmetry.space_group_name_H-M   'P 1'
#
loop_
_entity.id
_entity.type
_entity.pdbx_description
1 polymer ?
#
loop_
_entity_poly.entity_id
_entity_poly.type
_entity_poly.pdbx_seq_one_letter_code
_entity_poly.pdbx_strand_id
1 'polypeptide(L)'
;MKGFSKLLSIEGIWLILLLTVSSQAHADTSHLQLTSSYSVLGSPTVSAAFINQVLASNHSPAAGKGQALFDDGIKYGVDPVFALAFFLHESSFGTTGVAQFTLSLGNLRCIPGFPCADGFTWFPTWEAGF
;
A
#
# COMPACT_ATOMS: atom_id res chain seq x y z
N MET A 1 -50.20 -40.16 -35.56
CA MET A 1 -49.79 -40.46 -34.18
C MET A 1 -48.44 -39.81 -33.91
N LYS A 2 -48.30 -39.18 -32.74
CA LYS A 2 -47.12 -38.48 -32.24
C LYS A 2 -45.88 -39.40 -32.20
N GLY A 3 -44.68 -38.88 -32.49
CA GLY A 3 -43.45 -39.58 -32.19
C GLY A 3 -42.14 -38.84 -32.48
N PHE A 4 -41.53 -38.29 -31.43
CA PHE A 4 -40.09 -38.21 -31.14
C PHE A 4 -39.12 -37.39 -32.02
N SER A 5 -39.04 -36.10 -31.66
CA SER A 5 -37.84 -35.34 -31.21
C SER A 5 -36.41 -35.73 -31.65
N LYS A 6 -35.76 -34.73 -32.27
CA LYS A 6 -34.38 -34.22 -32.11
C LYS A 6 -33.18 -35.19 -32.18
N LEU A 7 -32.42 -35.06 -33.27
CA LEU A 7 -30.95 -35.14 -33.27
C LEU A 7 -30.41 -34.16 -34.32
N LEU A 8 -30.34 -32.88 -33.96
CA LEU A 8 -29.48 -31.90 -34.61
C LEU A 8 -28.06 -32.18 -34.11
N SER A 9 -27.33 -33.03 -34.82
CA SER A 9 -25.88 -33.16 -34.68
C SER A 9 -25.24 -31.99 -35.43
N ILE A 10 -24.97 -30.90 -34.71
CA ILE A 10 -24.35 -29.67 -35.23
C ILE A 10 -22.81 -29.86 -35.22
N GLU A 11 -22.34 -30.96 -35.80
CA GLU A 11 -20.90 -31.29 -35.91
C GLU A 11 -20.22 -30.55 -37.09
N GLY A 12 -20.91 -29.62 -37.75
CA GLY A 12 -20.45 -29.01 -39.00
C GLY A 12 -20.03 -27.53 -38.96
N ILE A 13 -20.03 -26.87 -37.80
CA ILE A 13 -19.79 -25.41 -37.72
C ILE A 13 -18.50 -25.04 -36.95
N TRP A 14 -17.77 -26.02 -36.41
CA TRP A 14 -16.55 -25.78 -35.63
C TRP A 14 -15.23 -25.93 -36.41
N LEU A 15 -15.26 -25.96 -37.74
CA LEU A 15 -14.05 -26.20 -38.55
C LEU A 15 -13.68 -25.11 -39.57
N ILE A 16 -14.22 -23.89 -39.45
CA ILE A 16 -13.82 -22.75 -40.33
C ILE A 16 -13.46 -21.48 -39.55
N LEU A 17 -13.58 -21.44 -38.22
CA LEU A 17 -13.10 -20.28 -37.43
C LEU A 17 -11.64 -20.45 -36.97
N LEU A 18 -10.79 -20.94 -37.87
CA LEU A 18 -9.34 -20.97 -37.70
C LEU A 18 -8.73 -19.89 -38.59
N LEU A 19 -8.04 -18.95 -37.92
CA LEU A 19 -6.92 -18.15 -38.44
C LEU A 19 -7.27 -16.91 -39.28
N THR A 20 -7.77 -15.88 -38.60
CA THR A 20 -7.31 -14.51 -38.89
C THR A 20 -6.66 -13.93 -37.64
N VAL A 21 -5.42 -14.35 -37.36
CA VAL A 21 -4.54 -13.60 -36.46
C VAL A 21 -4.13 -12.36 -37.25
N SER A 22 -4.79 -11.23 -37.00
CA SER A 22 -4.29 -9.94 -37.46
C SER A 22 -2.93 -9.73 -36.83
N SER A 23 -1.85 -9.82 -37.61
CA SER A 23 -0.53 -9.32 -37.19
C SER A 23 -0.64 -7.81 -37.01
N GLN A 24 -0.99 -7.39 -35.79
CA GLN A 24 -0.73 -6.04 -35.36
C GLN A 24 0.78 -5.93 -35.17
N ALA A 25 1.46 -5.38 -36.18
CA ALA A 25 2.76 -4.78 -35.99
C ALA A 25 2.58 -3.73 -34.89
N HIS A 26 2.95 -4.09 -33.66
CA HIS A 26 3.07 -3.13 -32.58
C HIS A 26 4.19 -2.19 -33.04
N ALA A 27 3.81 -1.00 -33.49
CA ALA A 27 4.74 0.11 -33.55
C ALA A 27 5.25 0.27 -32.13
N ASP A 28 6.48 -0.19 -31.90
CA ASP A 28 7.18 -0.10 -30.64
C ASP A 28 7.48 1.38 -30.43
N THR A 29 6.45 2.08 -29.97
CA THR A 29 6.57 3.42 -29.43
C THR A 29 7.29 3.15 -28.13
N SER A 30 8.62 3.21 -28.19
CA SER A 30 9.50 3.21 -27.04
C SER A 30 9.09 4.36 -26.16
N HIS A 31 8.08 4.10 -25.33
CA HIS A 31 7.69 4.91 -24.21
C HIS A 31 8.99 5.02 -23.42
N LEU A 32 9.55 6.23 -23.34
CA LEU A 32 10.58 6.52 -22.36
C LEU A 32 9.93 6.19 -21.02
N GLN A 33 10.13 4.96 -20.57
CA GLN A 33 9.83 4.53 -19.24
C GLN A 33 10.88 5.24 -18.40
N LEU A 34 10.62 6.52 -18.13
CA LEU A 34 11.22 7.25 -17.03
C LEU A 34 10.87 6.41 -15.81
N THR A 35 11.75 5.47 -15.48
CA THR A 35 11.74 4.80 -14.20
C THR A 35 11.97 5.91 -13.20
N SER A 36 10.88 6.51 -12.71
CA SER A 36 10.95 7.43 -11.60
C SER A 36 11.54 6.64 -10.45
N SER A 37 12.81 6.89 -10.17
CA SER A 37 13.52 6.26 -9.07
C SER A 37 12.93 6.85 -7.79
N TYR A 38 12.05 6.11 -7.14
CA TYR A 38 11.55 6.49 -5.82
C TYR A 38 12.67 6.26 -4.80
N SER A 39 13.00 7.29 -4.04
CA SER A 39 13.97 7.22 -2.95
C SER A 39 13.25 7.41 -1.62
N VAL A 40 13.56 6.57 -0.64
CA VAL A 40 13.11 6.74 0.74
C VAL A 40 13.75 7.99 1.36
N LEU A 41 15.00 8.25 0.98
CA LEU A 41 15.76 9.41 1.43
C LEU A 41 15.44 10.62 0.55
N GLY A 42 15.21 11.77 1.16
CA GLY A 42 14.95 13.01 0.44
C GLY A 42 14.12 14.01 1.23
N SER A 43 13.81 15.12 0.57
CA SER A 43 12.88 16.12 1.11
C SER A 43 11.45 15.57 1.11
N PRO A 44 10.58 16.04 2.02
CA PRO A 44 9.18 15.63 2.02
C PRO A 44 8.46 15.91 0.70
N THR A 45 7.73 14.92 0.19
CA THR A 45 6.85 15.07 -0.98
C THR A 45 5.40 15.35 -0.61
N VAL A 46 5.06 15.25 0.69
CA VAL A 46 3.75 15.54 1.26
C VAL A 46 3.85 16.55 2.39
N SER A 47 2.77 17.29 2.65
CA SER A 47 2.73 18.27 3.75
C SER A 47 2.24 17.64 5.07
N ALA A 48 2.58 18.25 6.20
CA ALA A 48 2.04 17.89 7.52
C ALA A 48 0.50 17.89 7.56
N ALA A 49 -0.14 18.85 6.88
CA ALA A 49 -1.60 18.93 6.79
C ALA A 49 -2.19 17.72 6.03
N PHE A 50 -1.54 17.30 4.94
CA PHE A 50 -1.94 16.11 4.20
C PHE A 50 -1.78 14.84 5.05
N ILE A 51 -0.66 14.71 5.77
CA ILE A 51 -0.45 13.58 6.70
C ILE A 51 -1.58 13.53 7.74
N ASN A 52 -1.92 14.68 8.33
CA ASN A 52 -3.04 14.77 9.28
C ASN A 52 -4.38 14.38 8.65
N GLN A 53 -4.64 14.80 7.42
CA GLN A 53 -5.85 14.43 6.69
C GLN A 53 -5.94 12.92 6.47
N VAL A 54 -4.83 12.27 6.06
CA VAL A 54 -4.76 10.81 5.89
C VAL A 54 -5.06 10.10 7.20
N LEU A 55 -4.39 10.48 8.29
CA LEU A 55 -4.59 9.85 9.61
C LEU A 55 -6.03 10.02 10.11
N ALA A 56 -6.60 11.22 10.00
CA ALA A 56 -7.97 11.49 10.40
C ALA A 56 -9.00 10.70 9.57
N SER A 57 -8.82 10.65 8.24
CA SER A 57 -9.74 9.95 7.33
C SER A 57 -9.77 8.44 7.56
N ASN A 58 -8.71 7.88 8.14
CA ASN A 58 -8.59 6.46 8.46
C ASN A 58 -8.87 6.15 9.93
N HIS A 59 -9.42 7.10 10.71
CA HIS A 59 -9.70 6.93 12.14
C HIS A 59 -8.48 6.50 12.97
N SER A 60 -7.29 6.95 12.56
CA SER A 60 -6.05 6.62 13.26
C SER A 60 -6.05 7.20 14.68
N PRO A 61 -5.63 6.44 15.70
CA PRO A 61 -5.35 6.99 17.03
C PRO A 61 -4.21 8.02 17.04
N ALA A 62 -3.44 8.13 15.95
CA ALA A 62 -2.42 9.16 15.77
C ALA A 62 -2.94 10.41 15.03
N ALA A 63 -4.26 10.52 14.76
CA ALA A 63 -4.83 11.71 14.13
C ALA A 63 -4.46 13.00 14.88
N GLY A 64 -4.09 14.04 14.13
CA GLY A 64 -3.58 15.31 14.68
C GLY A 64 -2.05 15.38 14.85
N LYS A 65 -1.33 14.27 14.69
CA LYS A 65 0.13 14.18 14.90
C LYS A 65 0.97 14.30 13.63
N GLY A 66 0.36 14.65 12.50
CA GLY A 66 1.02 14.74 11.20
C GLY A 66 2.16 15.76 11.13
N GLN A 67 2.15 16.80 11.97
CA GLN A 67 3.30 17.72 12.08
C GLN A 67 4.53 17.03 12.67
N ALA A 68 4.37 16.25 13.75
CA ALA A 68 5.48 15.52 14.35
C ALA A 68 6.09 14.51 13.36
N LEU A 69 5.26 13.73 12.67
CA LEU A 69 5.73 12.77 11.67
C LEU A 69 6.45 13.47 10.49
N PHE A 70 5.96 14.64 10.06
CA PHE A 70 6.61 15.45 9.04
C PHE A 70 7.97 16.00 9.51
N ASP A 71 8.03 16.50 10.74
CA ASP A 71 9.25 17.06 11.33
C ASP A 71 10.32 15.98 11.51
N ASP A 72 9.94 14.76 11.91
CA ASP A 72 10.86 13.61 11.96
C ASP A 72 11.37 13.21 10.57
N GLY A 73 10.50 13.24 9.55
CA GLY A 73 10.92 13.06 8.16
C GLY A 73 12.01 14.04 7.74
N ILE A 74 11.84 15.34 8.06
CA ILE A 74 12.88 16.36 7.82
C ILE A 74 14.15 16.05 8.62
N LYS A 75 14.00 15.78 9.93
CA LYS A 75 15.10 15.55 10.86
C LYS A 75 16.01 14.40 10.43
N TYR A 76 15.41 13.31 9.94
CA TYR A 76 16.14 12.10 9.55
C TYR A 76 16.43 12.01 8.04
N GLY A 77 15.99 13.00 7.25
CA GLY A 77 16.19 13.01 5.80
C GLY A 77 15.41 11.91 5.07
N VAL A 78 14.24 11.54 5.62
CA VAL A 78 13.34 10.52 5.08
C VAL A 78 12.06 11.22 4.61
N ASP A 79 11.61 10.93 3.40
CA ASP A 79 10.33 11.45 2.94
C ASP A 79 9.18 10.82 3.76
N PRO A 80 8.41 11.61 4.55
CA PRO A 80 7.40 11.10 5.49
C PRO A 80 6.25 10.37 4.80
N VAL A 81 6.10 10.45 3.47
CA VAL A 81 5.15 9.60 2.74
C VAL A 81 5.46 8.11 2.92
N PHE A 82 6.74 7.74 3.05
CA PHE A 82 7.12 6.36 3.31
C PHE A 82 6.75 5.94 4.73
N ALA A 83 6.96 6.80 5.74
CA ALA A 83 6.52 6.50 7.10
C ALA A 83 5.00 6.25 7.15
N LEU A 84 4.19 7.05 6.42
CA LEU A 84 2.77 6.77 6.27
C LEU A 84 2.47 5.41 5.60
N ALA A 85 3.20 5.07 4.55
CA ALA A 85 3.02 3.80 3.85
C ALA A 85 3.33 2.58 4.75
N PHE A 86 4.41 2.65 5.53
CA PHE A 86 4.71 1.65 6.55
C PHE A 86 3.60 1.60 7.60
N PHE A 87 3.14 2.74 8.11
CA PHE A 87 2.10 2.76 9.15
C PHE A 87 0.79 2.13 8.68
N LEU A 88 0.41 2.38 7.43
CA LEU A 88 -0.72 1.72 6.78
C LEU A 88 -0.51 0.21 6.73
N HIS A 89 0.64 -0.23 6.22
CA HIS A 89 0.94 -1.65 6.04
C HIS A 89 0.99 -2.42 7.36
N GLU A 90 1.63 -1.84 8.38
CA GLU A 90 1.93 -2.47 9.65
C GLU A 90 0.71 -2.61 10.57
N SER A 91 -0.22 -1.65 10.51
CA SER A 91 -1.31 -1.59 11.50
C SER A 91 -2.56 -0.85 11.05
N SER A 92 -2.71 -0.58 9.75
CA SER A 92 -3.79 0.26 9.23
C SER A 92 -3.84 1.61 9.98
N PHE A 93 -2.70 2.29 10.03
CA PHE A 93 -2.49 3.54 10.76
C PHE A 93 -2.76 3.42 12.28
N GLY A 94 -2.32 2.32 12.90
CA GLY A 94 -2.38 2.12 14.35
C GLY A 94 -3.74 1.62 14.86
N THR A 95 -4.68 1.31 13.95
CA THR A 95 -6.02 0.82 14.32
C THR A 95 -6.06 -0.68 14.59
N THR A 96 -5.00 -1.42 14.29
CA THR A 96 -4.94 -2.88 14.41
C THR A 96 -3.61 -3.38 14.96
N GLY A 97 -3.60 -4.61 15.47
CA GLY A 97 -2.37 -5.28 15.91
C GLY A 97 -1.74 -4.64 17.15
N VAL A 98 -0.43 -4.89 17.34
CA VAL A 98 0.28 -4.47 18.55
C VAL A 98 0.43 -2.95 18.67
N ALA A 99 0.41 -2.23 17.54
CA ALA A 99 0.48 -0.77 17.49
C ALA A 99 -0.60 -0.08 18.34
N GLN A 100 -1.77 -0.72 18.54
CA GLN A 100 -2.85 -0.19 19.39
C GLN A 100 -2.43 0.08 20.84
N PHE A 101 -1.43 -0.67 21.33
CA PHE A 101 -0.94 -0.52 22.69
C PHE A 101 0.56 -0.20 22.77
N THR A 102 1.37 -0.52 21.75
CA THR A 102 2.80 -0.18 21.73
C THR A 102 3.10 1.23 21.24
N LEU A 103 2.14 1.88 20.56
CA LEU A 103 2.27 3.21 19.98
C LEU A 103 3.48 3.35 19.03
N SER A 104 3.85 2.24 18.37
CA SER A 104 4.95 2.19 17.41
C SER A 104 4.40 2.17 15.98
N LEU A 105 4.81 3.13 15.15
CA LEU A 105 4.41 3.19 13.75
C LEU A 105 4.84 1.95 12.97
N GLY A 106 6.06 1.47 13.23
CA GLY A 106 6.72 0.39 12.51
C GLY A 106 6.75 -0.94 13.26
N ASN A 107 5.98 -1.11 14.35
CA ASN A 107 6.01 -2.31 15.20
C ASN A 107 7.44 -2.76 15.56
N LEU A 108 8.28 -1.84 16.05
CA LEU A 108 9.67 -2.15 16.36
C LEU A 108 9.78 -3.33 17.34
N ARG A 109 10.68 -4.26 17.05
CA ARG A 109 11.06 -5.32 18.01
C ARG A 109 11.77 -4.70 19.21
N CYS A 110 11.86 -5.44 20.31
CA CYS A 110 12.42 -4.92 21.57
C CYS A 110 13.83 -4.34 21.40
N ILE A 111 14.00 -3.08 21.80
CA ILE A 111 15.27 -2.35 21.79
C ILE A 111 15.72 -1.99 23.21
N PRO A 112 17.02 -1.81 23.47
CA PRO A 112 17.52 -1.40 24.78
C PRO A 112 16.93 -0.06 25.24
N GLY A 113 16.60 0.03 26.53
CA GLY A 113 16.14 1.27 27.16
C GLY A 113 14.64 1.56 27.07
N PHE A 114 13.85 0.70 26.42
CA PHE A 114 12.40 0.83 26.33
C PHE A 114 11.69 -0.43 26.86
N PRO A 115 10.45 -0.30 27.39
CA PRO A 115 9.67 -1.47 27.78
C PRO A 115 9.39 -2.39 26.59
N CYS A 116 9.45 -3.69 26.83
CA CYS A 116 9.21 -4.74 25.84
C CYS A 116 7.90 -5.46 26.21
N ALA A 117 6.89 -5.38 25.33
CA ALA A 117 5.59 -6.03 25.48
C ALA A 117 5.36 -6.96 24.29
N ASP A 118 5.11 -8.24 24.54
CA ASP A 118 4.84 -9.25 23.51
C ASP A 118 5.87 -9.32 22.37
N GLY A 119 7.13 -9.01 22.69
CA GLY A 119 8.24 -9.00 21.72
C GLY A 119 8.37 -7.71 20.89
N PHE A 120 7.60 -6.68 21.23
CA PHE A 120 7.62 -5.37 20.60
C PHE A 120 7.98 -4.27 21.61
N THR A 121 8.60 -3.21 21.11
CA THR A 121 8.94 -2.03 21.91
C THR A 121 7.69 -1.20 22.16
N TRP A 122 7.47 -0.81 23.42
CA TRP A 122 6.41 0.09 23.83
C TRP A 122 6.92 1.52 23.96
N PHE A 123 6.19 2.47 23.37
CA PHE A 123 6.47 3.90 23.44
C PHE A 123 5.38 4.63 24.25
N PRO A 124 5.74 5.70 24.98
CA PRO A 124 4.78 6.45 25.79
C PRO A 124 3.80 7.30 24.98
N THR A 125 4.16 7.67 23.75
CA THR A 125 3.33 8.43 22.81
C THR A 125 3.60 7.97 21.39
N TRP A 126 2.67 8.24 20.47
CA TRP A 126 2.90 8.01 19.04
C TRP A 126 4.12 8.77 18.53
N GLU A 127 4.31 10.03 18.93
CA GLU A 127 5.49 10.82 18.52
C GLU A 127 6.82 10.20 18.97
N ALA A 128 6.84 9.51 20.12
CA ALA A 128 8.05 8.82 20.57
C ALA A 128 8.32 7.51 19.80
N GLY A 129 7.29 6.97 19.13
CA GLY A 129 7.35 5.70 18.38
C GLY A 129 7.23 5.85 16.86
N PHE A 130 7.31 7.08 16.34
CA PHE A 130 7.57 7.39 14.93
C PHE A 130 9.04 7.17 14.60
#